data_AF-A0A1W1D8L6-F1
#
_entry.id   AF-A0A1W1D8L6-F1
#
_cell.length_a   1.000
_cell.length_b   1.000
_cell.length_c   1.000
_cell.angle_alpha   90.00
_cell.angle_beta   90.00
_cell.angle_gamma   90.00
#
_symmetry.space_group_name_H-M   'P 1'
#
loop_
_entity.id
_entity.type
_entity.pdbx_description
1 polymer ?
#
loop_
_entity_poly.entity_id
_entity_poly.type
_entity_poly.pdbx_seq_one_letter_code
_entity_poly.pdbx_strand_id
1 'polypeptide(L)'
;MRKDFTQLTAFALLAVSMSVCAQKATIYSDQSITIYADNTVVSTKTGRPLVFSESKTWVEEDYFTQQEKYCEVDSIHKDKLNKFLKKISKPSK
;
A
#
# COMPACT_ATOMS: atom_id res chain seq x y z
N MET A 1 27.71 32.90 -38.56
CA MET A 1 27.43 31.50 -38.94
C MET A 1 27.98 30.46 -37.97
N ARG A 2 29.30 30.36 -37.74
CA ARG A 2 29.83 29.33 -36.80
C ARG A 2 29.35 29.51 -35.35
N LYS A 3 29.35 30.74 -34.82
CA LYS A 3 28.91 31.05 -33.44
C LYS A 3 27.42 30.79 -33.21
N ASP A 4 26.59 31.12 -34.20
CA ASP A 4 25.14 30.94 -34.14
C ASP A 4 24.75 29.45 -34.14
N PHE A 5 25.48 28.63 -34.91
CA PHE A 5 25.32 27.18 -34.93
C PHE A 5 25.78 26.52 -33.62
N THR A 6 26.90 26.98 -33.05
CA THR A 6 27.39 26.50 -31.74
C THR A 6 26.41 26.86 -30.61
N GLN A 7 25.79 28.05 -30.68
CA GLN A 7 24.79 28.48 -29.70
C GLN A 7 23.51 27.66 -29.81
N LEU A 8 23.01 27.40 -31.01
CA LEU A 8 21.85 26.54 -31.26
C LEU A 8 22.06 25.11 -30.75
N THR A 9 23.24 24.54 -31.00
CA THR A 9 23.59 23.20 -30.50
C THR A 9 23.72 23.15 -28.98
N ALA A 10 24.27 24.20 -28.36
CA ALA A 10 24.33 24.31 -26.90
C ALA A 10 22.93 24.39 -26.26
N PHE A 11 22.01 25.18 -26.84
CA PHE A 11 20.63 25.26 -26.37
C PHE A 11 19.88 23.94 -26.53
N ALA A 12 20.09 23.22 -27.63
CA ALA A 12 19.50 21.90 -27.83
C ALA A 12 20.00 20.87 -26.80
N LEU A 13 21.30 20.86 -26.49
CA LEU A 13 21.89 19.98 -25.46
C LEU A 13 21.33 20.29 -24.06
N LEU A 14 21.18 21.57 -23.72
CA LEU A 14 20.56 22.00 -22.46
C LEU A 14 19.09 21.55 -22.38
N ALA A 15 18.32 21.71 -23.45
CA ALA A 15 16.92 21.31 -23.48
C ALA A 15 16.75 19.79 -23.25
N VAL A 16 17.61 18.96 -23.84
CA VAL A 16 17.56 17.50 -23.66
C VAL A 16 17.96 17.08 -22.25
N SER A 17 18.90 17.80 -21.61
CA SER A 17 19.37 17.50 -20.26
C SER A 17 18.33 17.72 -19.15
N MET A 18 17.32 18.57 -19.39
CA MET A 18 16.28 18.88 -18.40
C MET A 18 15.17 17.83 -18.31
N SER A 19 15.15 16.84 -19.21
CA SER A 19 14.07 15.85 -19.31
C SER A 19 14.17 14.67 -18.34
N VAL A 20 15.15 14.66 -17.42
CA VAL A 20 15.32 13.55 -16.47
C VAL A 20 14.25 13.66 -15.38
N CYS A 21 13.08 13.10 -15.67
CA CYS A 21 12.11 12.78 -14.63
C CYS A 21 12.69 11.65 -13.79
N ALA A 22 13.07 11.94 -12.55
CA ALA A 22 13.51 10.93 -11.61
C ALA A 22 12.35 9.97 -11.34
N GLN A 23 12.38 8.81 -12.00
CA GLN A 23 11.38 7.79 -11.81
C GLN A 23 11.53 7.21 -10.40
N LYS A 24 10.56 7.49 -9.54
CA LYS A 24 10.56 6.98 -8.17
C LYS A 24 10.51 5.44 -8.20
N ALA A 25 11.42 4.81 -7.48
CA ALA A 25 11.40 3.36 -7.32
C ALA A 25 10.15 2.93 -6.53
N THR A 26 9.42 1.96 -7.05
CA THR A 26 8.19 1.44 -6.42
C THR A 26 8.55 0.25 -5.52
N ILE A 27 8.20 0.31 -4.24
CA ILE A 27 8.30 -0.83 -3.31
C ILE A 27 7.09 -1.75 -3.48
N TYR A 28 5.90 -1.17 -3.64
CA TYR A 28 4.66 -1.91 -3.71
C TYR A 28 3.62 -1.15 -4.54
N SER A 29 2.81 -1.87 -5.32
CA SER A 29 1.68 -1.30 -6.04
C SER A 29 0.56 -2.31 -6.21
N ASP A 30 -0.67 -1.90 -5.87
CA ASP A 30 -1.90 -2.63 -6.15
C ASP A 30 -2.89 -1.77 -6.96
N GLN A 31 -4.15 -2.20 -7.09
CA GLN A 31 -5.20 -1.47 -7.83
C GLN A 31 -5.64 -0.15 -7.20
N SER A 32 -5.24 0.11 -5.95
CA SER A 32 -5.71 1.19 -5.09
C SER A 32 -4.60 2.11 -4.60
N ILE A 33 -3.42 1.56 -4.25
CA ILE A 33 -2.31 2.22 -3.58
C ILE A 33 -0.97 1.87 -4.25
N THR A 34 -0.11 2.87 -4.40
CA THR A 34 1.30 2.74 -4.78
C THR A 34 2.17 3.31 -3.67
N ILE A 35 3.19 2.55 -3.24
CA ILE A 35 4.18 2.92 -2.23
C ILE A 35 5.55 3.01 -2.90
N TYR A 36 6.18 4.17 -2.76
CA TYR A 36 7.50 4.45 -3.30
C TYR A 36 8.60 4.26 -2.26
N ALA A 37 9.85 4.13 -2.73
CA ALA A 37 11.03 3.92 -1.89
C ALA A 37 11.38 5.09 -0.96
N ASP A 38 10.84 6.27 -1.23
CA ASP A 38 10.94 7.46 -0.39
C ASP A 38 9.80 7.56 0.65
N ASN A 39 9.09 6.46 0.90
CA ASN A 39 7.91 6.36 1.77
C ASN A 39 6.71 7.21 1.32
N THR A 40 6.69 7.74 0.08
CA THR A 40 5.47 8.36 -0.44
C THR A 40 4.42 7.32 -0.80
N VAL A 41 3.17 7.58 -0.37
CA VAL A 41 2.01 6.73 -0.65
C VAL A 41 1.00 7.52 -1.45
N VAL A 42 0.62 7.00 -2.61
CA VAL A 42 -0.34 7.63 -3.52
C VAL A 42 -1.42 6.65 -3.94
N SER A 43 -2.56 7.17 -4.37
CA SER A 43 -3.57 6.33 -5.02
C SER A 43 -3.10 5.91 -6.42
N THR A 44 -3.10 4.62 -6.72
CA THR A 44 -2.68 4.09 -8.04
C THR A 44 -3.52 4.66 -9.18
N LYS A 45 -4.81 4.93 -8.94
CA LYS A 45 -5.75 5.39 -9.98
C LYS A 45 -5.59 6.86 -10.36
N THR A 46 -5.20 7.69 -9.40
CA THR A 46 -5.20 9.15 -9.58
C THR A 46 -3.81 9.77 -9.46
N GLY A 47 -2.83 9.02 -8.95
CA GLY A 47 -1.49 9.52 -8.63
C GLY A 47 -1.46 10.56 -7.51
N ARG A 48 -2.60 10.81 -6.84
CA ARG A 48 -2.71 11.82 -5.79
C ARG A 48 -2.30 11.24 -4.44
N PRO A 49 -1.72 12.07 -3.54
CA PRO A 49 -1.48 11.67 -2.16
C PRO A 49 -2.76 11.16 -1.50
N LEU A 50 -2.63 10.11 -0.69
CA LEU A 50 -3.74 9.67 0.14
C LEU A 50 -3.98 10.69 1.25
N VAL A 51 -5.22 11.14 1.39
CA VAL A 51 -5.65 11.92 2.55
C VAL A 51 -6.26 10.94 3.53
N PHE A 52 -5.52 10.61 4.57
CA PHE A 52 -6.06 9.87 5.70
C PHE A 52 -6.93 10.83 6.52
N SER A 53 -8.17 10.42 6.78
CA SER A 53 -9.06 11.12 7.70
C SER A 53 -9.40 10.18 8.84
N GLU A 54 -9.65 10.75 10.01
CA GLU A 54 -10.19 9.99 11.13
C GLU A 54 -11.48 9.31 10.68
N SER A 55 -11.54 8.00 10.87
CA SER A 55 -12.74 7.27 10.54
C SER A 55 -13.85 7.75 11.47
N LYS A 56 -14.97 8.21 10.89
CA LYS A 56 -16.15 8.66 11.65
C LYS A 56 -16.75 7.58 12.55
N THR A 57 -16.41 6.32 12.30
CA THR A 57 -16.85 5.16 13.07
C THR A 57 -15.77 4.64 14.01
N TRP A 58 -14.55 5.20 13.98
CA TRP A 58 -13.51 4.82 14.91
C TRP A 58 -13.80 5.47 16.26
N VAL A 59 -14.20 4.64 17.20
CA VAL A 59 -14.28 4.98 18.61
C VAL A 59 -13.02 4.45 19.25
N GLU A 60 -12.33 5.27 20.03
CA GLU A 60 -11.22 4.79 20.85
C GLU A 60 -11.78 3.78 21.86
N GLU A 61 -11.62 2.49 21.56
CA GLU A 61 -12.08 1.41 22.41
C GLU A 61 -11.10 1.25 23.59
N ASP A 62 -11.64 1.09 24.81
CA ASP A 62 -10.84 0.80 25.99
C ASP A 62 -10.08 -0.53 25.82
N TYR A 63 -8.91 -0.63 26.47
CA TYR A 63 -8.05 -1.80 26.45
C TYR A 63 -8.83 -3.10 26.75
N PHE A 64 -9.74 -3.06 27.73
CA PHE A 64 -10.57 -4.22 28.09
C PHE A 64 -11.59 -4.59 26.99
N THR A 65 -12.19 -3.59 26.33
CA THR A 65 -13.12 -3.82 25.20
C THR A 65 -12.40 -4.43 24.00
N GLN A 66 -11.17 -3.99 23.71
CA GLN A 66 -10.35 -4.59 22.66
C GLN A 66 -9.97 -6.03 23.00
N GLN A 67 -9.62 -6.30 24.26
CA GLN A 67 -9.25 -7.63 24.71
C GLN A 67 -10.42 -8.62 24.59
N GLU A 68 -11.62 -8.22 25.00
CA GLU A 68 -12.83 -9.06 24.88
C GLU A 68 -13.18 -9.33 23.41
N LYS A 69 -13.10 -8.30 22.55
CA LYS A 69 -13.50 -8.38 21.13
C LYS A 69 -12.52 -9.16 20.25
N TYR A 70 -11.22 -9.05 20.51
CA TYR A 70 -10.18 -9.63 19.66
C TYR A 70 -9.41 -10.79 20.31
N CYS A 71 -9.29 -10.85 21.63
CA CYS A 71 -8.52 -11.91 22.29
C CYS A 71 -9.35 -13.14 22.68
N GLU A 72 -10.68 -13.04 22.82
CA GLU A 72 -11.51 -14.23 23.08
C GLU A 72 -11.73 -15.11 21.83
N VAL A 73 -11.32 -14.63 20.66
CA VAL A 73 -11.53 -15.26 19.36
C VAL A 73 -10.83 -16.63 19.24
N ASP A 74 -9.74 -16.86 19.97
CA ASP A 74 -9.00 -18.12 19.94
C ASP A 74 -9.79 -19.30 20.54
N SER A 75 -10.64 -19.05 21.54
CA SER A 75 -11.48 -20.09 22.15
C SER A 75 -12.55 -20.60 21.18
N ILE A 76 -13.18 -19.68 20.44
CA ILE A 76 -14.22 -19.97 19.44
C ILE A 76 -13.65 -20.75 18.25
N HIS A 77 -12.44 -20.41 17.80
CA HIS A 77 -11.80 -21.10 16.68
C HIS A 77 -11.28 -22.49 17.07
N LYS A 78 -10.80 -22.67 18.29
CA LYS A 78 -10.37 -23.98 18.82
C LYS A 78 -11.52 -24.99 18.82
N ASP A 79 -12.73 -24.57 19.19
CA ASP A 79 -13.91 -25.44 19.19
C ASP A 79 -14.39 -25.79 17.78
N LYS A 80 -14.35 -24.82 16.84
CA LYS A 80 -14.64 -25.09 15.43
C LYS A 80 -13.63 -26.06 14.81
N LEU A 81 -12.34 -25.87 15.09
CA LEU A 81 -11.27 -26.75 14.62
C LEU A 81 -11.43 -28.16 15.17
N ASN A 82 -11.65 -28.30 16.48
CA ASN A 82 -11.86 -29.60 17.12
C ASN A 82 -13.11 -30.32 16.59
N LYS A 83 -14.19 -29.59 16.32
CA LYS A 83 -15.41 -30.13 15.72
C LYS A 83 -15.17 -30.59 14.27
N PHE A 84 -14.39 -29.84 13.50
CA PHE A 84 -14.01 -30.19 12.14
C PHE A 84 -13.11 -31.44 12.10
N LEU A 85 -12.09 -31.49 12.95
CA LEU A 85 -11.19 -32.65 13.07
C LEU A 85 -11.94 -33.91 13.49
N LYS A 86 -12.86 -33.83 14.47
CA LYS A 86 -13.72 -34.96 14.87
C LYS A 86 -14.68 -35.42 13.77
N LYS A 87 -15.08 -34.52 12.86
CA LYS A 87 -15.94 -34.86 11.71
C LYS A 87 -15.15 -35.64 10.65
N ILE A 88 -13.88 -35.28 10.44
CA ILE A 88 -12.97 -35.99 9.51
C ILE A 88 -12.52 -37.33 10.10
N SER A 89 -12.31 -37.40 11.42
CA SER A 89 -11.80 -38.60 12.08
C SER A 89 -12.85 -39.69 12.34
N LYS A 90 -14.14 -39.41 12.12
CA LYS A 90 -15.17 -40.45 12.17
C LYS A 90 -15.21 -41.15 10.81
N PRO A 91 -14.96 -42.48 10.74
CA PRO A 91 -15.18 -43.20 9.50
C PRO A 91 -16.66 -43.11 9.14
N SER A 92 -16.95 -42.71 7.90
CA SER A 92 -18.28 -42.83 7.32
C SER A 92 -18.68 -44.30 7.45
N LYS A 93 -19.75 -44.55 8.22
CA LYS A 93 -20.48 -45.81 8.11
C LYS A 93 -21.12 -45.89 6.73
#